data_AF-A0A7J9DTD9-F1
#
_entry.id   AF-A0A7J9DTD9-F1
#
_cell.length_a   1.000
_cell.length_b   1.000
_cell.length_c   1.000
_cell.angle_alpha   90.00
_cell.angle_beta   90.00
_cell.angle_gamma   90.00
#
_symmetry.space_group_name_H-M   'P 1'
#
loop_
_entity.id
_entity.type
_entity.pdbx_description
1 polymer ?
#
loop_
_entity_poly.entity_id
_entity_poly.type
_entity_poly.pdbx_seq_one_letter_code
_entity_poly.pdbx_strand_id
1 'polypeptide(L)'
;IFRDVPSDITIEVNGVSFALHKFPLVSRSGRIQKLVAEHRDSDMLRVELVNVPGGAESFELAAKFCYGINFEITSFNVAQLYCVSDYLEMTEEFSKDNLGSRTEEYLEIVVCKNLEMCVEVLQQCESLLPLADELKIISRCIDAIASKACAEQIASSFSRLEYSSSGRLHMNRQTKCEGDWWIEDLSVIRIDLYQRLITAMKCRGVRPESIGASLVNFAQKELTKKCSLWNPSGLTKVDLGSTDHEQLVVETIIGLLPVEKLAVPISFLFGLLRSAVMLDCSISCRLDLERRIGSQLDIATLDDILIPSFRHSGDGTLFDVDTVQRILVNFSQQDDSEGDMDDESVFESDSPRSPSQTALFKVAILVDNYLAEIAPDANLKLPKFLGIAETLPEHARTIHDGLYRAIDIYLKAHPSLPDEDRKRLCKLIDFQKLSQEAGAHAAQNERLPIQSIVQVLYFEQLRLRNALCCSYPDDDHKPAVHHQSWRISSGALSAAMSPRDNYASLRRENRELKLELTRMRMRLNDLEKEHVCMKRDMVKSRSRRFMRSFSKKIGKLSLFGHSSSRGSSSPSRQSYRTDSKVIERTCASTD
;
A
#
# COMPACT_ATOMS: atom_id res chain seq x y z
N ILE A 1 34.87 42.36 -0.72
CA ILE A 1 35.90 42.55 -1.78
C ILE A 1 36.47 43.93 -1.59
N PHE A 2 37.81 44.08 -1.65
CA PHE A 2 38.49 45.34 -1.36
C PHE A 2 37.91 46.47 -2.22
N ARG A 3 37.42 47.54 -1.58
CA ARG A 3 36.84 48.70 -2.26
C ARG A 3 37.88 49.78 -2.58
N ASP A 4 39.03 49.71 -1.92
CA ASP A 4 40.05 50.76 -1.95
C ASP A 4 41.20 50.43 -2.92
N VAL A 5 41.12 49.30 -3.63
CA VAL A 5 42.11 48.83 -4.61
C VAL A 5 41.39 48.61 -5.95
N PRO A 6 41.93 49.09 -7.08
CA PRO A 6 41.34 48.84 -8.40
C PRO A 6 41.44 47.36 -8.76
N SER A 7 40.37 46.82 -9.35
CA SER A 7 40.33 45.45 -9.88
C SER A 7 41.30 45.29 -11.06
N ASP A 8 42.05 44.19 -11.09
CA ASP A 8 43.01 43.84 -12.15
C ASP A 8 42.50 42.69 -13.06
N ILE A 9 41.34 42.11 -12.73
CA ILE A 9 40.67 41.07 -13.52
C ILE A 9 39.15 41.27 -13.48
N THR A 10 38.48 41.08 -14.61
CA THR A 10 37.03 40.99 -14.73
C THR A 10 36.67 39.59 -15.19
N ILE A 11 35.85 38.88 -14.41
CA ILE A 11 35.36 37.55 -14.77
C ILE A 11 33.89 37.65 -15.13
N GLU A 12 33.51 37.14 -16.30
CA GLU A 12 32.13 37.08 -16.76
C GLU A 12 31.58 35.66 -16.61
N VAL A 13 30.44 35.52 -15.94
CA VAL A 13 29.74 34.25 -15.71
C VAL A 13 28.28 34.42 -16.05
N ASN A 14 27.78 33.73 -17.07
CA ASN A 14 26.38 33.76 -17.50
C ASN A 14 25.79 35.20 -17.64
N GLY A 15 26.57 36.13 -18.19
CA GLY A 15 26.19 37.53 -18.38
C GLY A 15 26.32 38.44 -17.15
N VAL A 16 26.82 37.92 -16.02
CA VAL A 16 27.16 38.70 -14.82
C VAL A 16 28.66 38.94 -14.79
N SER A 17 29.07 40.21 -14.71
CA SER A 17 30.49 40.59 -14.64
C SER A 17 30.93 40.85 -13.19
N PHE A 18 32.05 40.23 -12.80
CA PHE A 18 32.67 40.37 -11.49
C PHE A 18 34.01 41.09 -11.62
N ALA A 19 34.11 42.30 -11.06
CA ALA A 19 35.37 43.02 -10.92
C ALA A 19 36.13 42.50 -9.70
N LEU A 20 37.25 41.82 -9.91
CA LEU A 20 37.99 41.05 -8.91
C LEU A 20 39.50 41.34 -8.95
N HIS A 21 40.25 40.62 -8.12
CA HIS A 21 41.69 40.73 -7.96
C HIS A 21 42.34 39.38 -8.32
N LYS A 22 43.41 39.37 -9.13
CA LYS A 22 44.11 38.15 -9.58
C LYS A 22 44.62 37.35 -8.38
N PHE A 23 45.30 38.00 -7.44
CA PHE A 23 46.02 37.33 -6.34
C PHE A 23 45.12 36.42 -5.47
N PRO A 24 43.99 36.89 -4.90
CA PRO A 24 43.10 36.01 -4.13
C PRO A 24 42.62 34.78 -4.92
N LEU A 25 42.32 34.95 -6.20
CA LEU A 25 41.78 33.89 -7.04
C LEU A 25 42.83 32.85 -7.43
N VAL A 26 43.98 33.27 -7.96
CA VAL A 26 45.05 32.37 -8.42
C VAL A 26 45.73 31.60 -7.29
N SER A 27 45.59 32.08 -6.05
CA SER A 27 46.10 31.40 -4.85
C SER A 27 45.26 30.18 -4.47
N ARG A 28 44.01 30.07 -4.94
CA ARG A 28 43.08 28.99 -4.54
C ARG A 28 42.42 28.25 -5.69
N SER A 29 42.49 28.76 -6.93
CA SER A 29 41.90 28.14 -8.11
C SER A 29 42.96 27.84 -9.16
N GLY A 30 43.13 26.55 -9.48
CA GLY A 30 44.02 26.11 -10.54
C GLY A 30 43.60 26.59 -11.93
N ARG A 31 42.29 26.56 -12.20
CA ARG A 31 41.76 27.01 -13.49
C ARG A 31 42.00 28.50 -13.73
N ILE A 32 41.73 29.34 -12.72
CA ILE A 32 41.99 30.78 -12.84
C ILE A 32 43.50 31.03 -12.93
N GLN A 33 44.32 30.29 -12.18
CA GLN A 33 45.78 30.39 -12.28
C GLN A 33 46.28 30.09 -13.71
N LYS A 34 45.78 29.04 -14.35
CA LYS A 34 46.10 28.70 -15.76
C LYS A 34 45.66 29.81 -16.73
N LEU A 35 44.41 30.27 -16.63
CA LEU A 35 43.87 31.32 -17.50
C LEU A 35 44.64 32.64 -17.38
N VAL A 36 45.04 33.02 -16.17
CA VAL A 36 45.88 34.21 -15.93
C VAL A 36 47.29 33.99 -16.48
N ALA A 37 47.86 32.79 -16.34
CA ALA A 37 49.19 32.46 -16.84
C ALA A 37 49.30 32.46 -18.37
N GLU A 38 48.20 32.20 -19.08
CA GLU A 38 48.09 32.26 -20.55
C GLU A 38 48.05 33.71 -21.08
N HIS A 39 47.66 34.68 -20.25
CA HIS A 39 47.45 36.08 -20.66
C HIS A 39 48.38 37.05 -19.91
N ARG A 40 49.70 36.80 -19.93
CA ARG A 40 50.68 37.56 -19.14
C ARG A 40 50.82 39.04 -19.52
N ASP A 41 50.38 39.43 -20.71
CA ASP A 41 50.70 40.74 -21.31
C ASP A 41 49.58 41.80 -21.24
N SER A 42 48.50 41.57 -20.48
CA SER A 42 47.38 42.51 -20.38
C SER A 42 47.15 43.02 -18.95
N ASP A 43 47.17 44.35 -18.79
CA ASP A 43 46.98 45.05 -17.50
C ASP A 43 45.60 44.77 -16.89
N MET A 44 44.56 44.66 -17.72
CA MET A 44 43.20 44.30 -17.28
C MET A 44 42.70 43.08 -18.05
N LEU A 45 42.65 41.94 -17.38
CA LEU A 45 42.21 40.67 -17.97
C LEU A 45 40.70 40.55 -17.91
N ARG A 46 40.05 40.34 -19.05
CA ARG A 46 38.66 39.90 -19.12
C ARG A 46 38.63 38.42 -19.45
N VAL A 47 38.03 37.64 -18.57
CA VAL A 47 37.93 36.18 -18.69
C VAL A 47 36.47 35.80 -18.66
N GLU A 48 36.03 35.02 -19.63
CA GLU A 48 34.69 34.44 -19.65
C GLU A 48 34.76 33.00 -19.15
N LEU A 49 33.96 32.68 -18.14
CA LEU A 49 33.77 31.30 -17.67
C LEU A 49 32.45 30.76 -18.19
N VAL A 50 32.55 29.78 -19.08
CA VAL A 50 31.40 29.16 -19.73
C VAL A 50 30.96 27.92 -18.96
N ASN A 51 29.65 27.69 -18.86
CA ASN A 51 29.04 26.52 -18.22
C ASN A 51 29.45 26.34 -16.74
N VAL A 52 29.50 27.43 -15.97
CA VAL A 52 29.79 27.36 -14.54
C VAL A 52 28.63 26.64 -13.82
N PRO A 53 28.90 25.54 -13.09
CA PRO A 53 27.85 24.82 -12.38
C PRO A 53 27.27 25.68 -11.26
N GLY A 54 25.93 25.73 -11.18
CA GLY A 54 25.20 26.61 -10.26
C GLY A 54 25.24 28.11 -10.64
N GLY A 55 25.91 28.45 -11.75
CA GLY A 55 25.91 29.79 -12.34
C GLY A 55 26.67 30.84 -11.55
N ALA A 56 26.26 32.10 -11.73
CA ALA A 56 26.94 33.26 -11.17
C ALA A 56 26.91 33.28 -9.64
N GLU A 57 25.84 32.78 -9.02
CA GLU A 57 25.68 32.75 -7.56
C GLU A 57 26.71 31.81 -6.90
N SER A 58 26.90 30.62 -7.46
CA SER A 58 27.90 29.65 -6.96
C SER A 58 29.32 30.16 -7.18
N PHE A 59 29.58 30.81 -8.32
CA PHE A 59 30.85 31.49 -8.56
C PHE A 59 31.10 32.62 -7.55
N GLU A 60 30.09 33.42 -7.22
CA GLU A 60 30.22 34.50 -6.24
C GLU A 60 30.64 33.96 -4.87
N LEU A 61 30.06 32.84 -4.43
CA LEU A 61 30.46 32.18 -3.19
C LEU A 61 31.90 31.63 -3.25
N ALA A 62 32.28 31.00 -4.36
CA ALA A 62 33.66 30.55 -4.58
C ALA A 62 34.66 31.73 -4.58
N ALA A 63 34.29 32.85 -5.22
CA ALA A 63 35.08 34.07 -5.18
C ALA A 63 35.16 34.62 -3.74
N LYS A 64 34.05 34.70 -3.00
CA LYS A 64 34.06 35.10 -1.58
C LYS A 64 35.03 34.21 -0.77
N PHE A 65 35.05 32.90 -1.02
CA PHE A 65 36.00 31.97 -0.40
C PHE A 65 37.47 32.34 -0.71
N CYS A 66 37.80 32.62 -1.97
CA CYS A 66 39.14 33.05 -2.38
C CYS A 66 39.62 34.30 -1.64
N TYR A 67 38.70 35.21 -1.30
CA TYR A 67 39.00 36.42 -0.52
C TYR A 67 39.05 36.19 1.00
N GLY A 68 38.87 34.94 1.47
CA GLY A 68 38.79 34.63 2.89
C GLY A 68 37.54 35.17 3.57
N ILE A 69 36.47 35.47 2.80
CA ILE A 69 35.18 35.87 3.35
C ILE A 69 34.46 34.61 3.82
N ASN A 70 34.08 34.60 5.10
CA ASN A 70 33.33 33.50 5.68
C ASN A 70 31.87 33.53 5.22
N PHE A 71 31.37 32.37 4.81
CA PHE A 71 29.95 32.08 4.60
C PHE A 71 29.65 30.67 5.09
N GLU A 72 28.37 30.37 5.28
CA GLU A 72 27.93 29.07 5.77
C GLU A 72 27.74 28.07 4.64
N ILE A 73 28.31 26.87 4.81
CA ILE A 73 28.04 25.72 3.95
C ILE A 73 26.81 25.01 4.53
N THR A 74 25.79 24.82 3.71
CA THR A 74 24.48 24.27 4.07
C THR A 74 24.06 23.19 3.06
N SER A 75 23.04 22.40 3.39
CA SER A 75 22.43 21.43 2.46
C SER A 75 21.94 22.07 1.15
N PHE A 76 21.54 23.35 1.17
CA PHE A 76 21.06 24.07 -0.02
C PHE A 76 22.17 24.48 -1.00
N ASN A 77 23.40 24.72 -0.53
CA ASN A 77 24.48 25.23 -1.38
C ASN A 77 25.64 24.26 -1.56
N VAL A 78 25.79 23.23 -0.73
CA VAL A 78 26.98 22.36 -0.74
C VAL A 78 27.21 21.65 -2.07
N ALA A 79 26.14 21.17 -2.73
CA ALA A 79 26.28 20.52 -4.04
C ALA A 79 26.83 21.48 -5.09
N GLN A 80 26.30 22.71 -5.13
CA GLN A 80 26.75 23.75 -6.03
C GLN A 80 28.20 24.15 -5.74
N LEU A 81 28.54 24.31 -4.46
CA LEU A 81 29.90 24.66 -4.02
C LEU A 81 30.91 23.57 -4.36
N TYR A 82 30.54 22.30 -4.21
CA TYR A 82 31.40 21.18 -4.58
C TYR A 82 31.62 21.14 -6.11
N CYS A 83 30.54 21.22 -6.90
CA CYS A 83 30.62 21.27 -8.35
C CYS A 83 31.45 22.46 -8.87
N VAL A 84 31.25 23.67 -8.34
CA VAL A 84 32.02 24.85 -8.77
C VAL A 84 33.47 24.78 -8.30
N SER A 85 33.74 24.19 -7.14
CA SER A 85 35.11 23.98 -6.66
C SER A 85 35.88 23.02 -7.56
N ASP A 86 35.23 21.96 -8.04
CA ASP A 86 35.80 21.04 -9.02
C ASP A 86 36.04 21.74 -10.37
N TYR A 87 35.03 22.45 -10.90
CA TYR A 87 35.15 23.22 -12.14
C TYR A 87 36.30 24.23 -12.12
N LEU A 88 36.52 24.89 -10.97
CA LEU A 88 37.57 25.89 -10.76
C LEU A 88 38.92 25.27 -10.35
N GLU A 89 39.01 23.94 -10.22
CA GLU A 89 40.19 23.21 -9.73
C GLU A 89 40.66 23.74 -8.36
N MET A 90 39.74 23.92 -7.42
CA MET A 90 40.00 24.41 -6.06
C MET A 90 40.37 23.25 -5.12
N THR A 91 41.54 22.66 -5.37
CA THR A 91 42.06 21.48 -4.66
C THR A 91 43.07 21.85 -3.57
N GLU A 92 43.47 20.86 -2.77
CA GLU A 92 44.52 21.00 -1.75
C GLU A 92 45.91 21.30 -2.33
N GLU A 93 46.10 21.16 -3.64
CA GLU A 93 47.36 21.53 -4.31
C GLU A 93 47.61 23.04 -4.28
N PHE A 94 46.55 23.86 -4.20
CA PHE A 94 46.64 25.32 -4.23
C PHE A 94 46.58 25.95 -2.85
N SER A 95 45.74 25.43 -1.96
CA SER A 95 45.56 25.92 -0.60
C SER A 95 45.15 24.78 0.31
N LYS A 96 45.66 24.77 1.54
CA LYS A 96 45.15 23.86 2.57
C LYS A 96 43.68 24.21 2.90
N ASP A 97 42.86 23.19 3.15
CA ASP A 97 41.44 23.29 3.50
C ASP A 97 40.67 24.12 2.45
N ASN A 98 40.94 23.85 1.17
CA ASN A 98 40.33 24.54 0.04
C ASN A 98 38.83 24.23 -0.06
N LEU A 99 38.13 24.92 -0.96
CA LEU A 99 36.67 24.80 -1.05
C LEU A 99 36.22 23.37 -1.37
N GLY A 100 36.96 22.65 -2.22
CA GLY A 100 36.63 21.26 -2.59
C GLY A 100 36.66 20.30 -1.42
N SER A 101 37.75 20.30 -0.64
CA SER A 101 37.87 19.42 0.54
C SER A 101 36.86 19.76 1.63
N ARG A 102 36.61 21.05 1.88
CA ARG A 102 35.63 21.49 2.89
C ARG A 102 34.20 21.10 2.55
N THR A 103 33.83 21.18 1.28
CA THR A 103 32.49 20.79 0.83
C THR A 103 32.33 19.27 0.78
N GLU A 104 33.39 18.55 0.40
CA GLU A 104 33.44 17.08 0.48
C GLU A 104 33.29 16.56 1.91
N GLU A 105 34.01 17.15 2.85
CA GLU A 105 33.94 16.80 4.28
C GLU A 105 32.54 17.08 4.83
N TYR A 106 31.94 18.24 4.48
CA TYR A 106 30.57 18.56 4.89
C TYR A 106 29.56 17.55 4.33
N LEU A 107 29.70 17.14 3.07
CA LEU A 107 28.86 16.09 2.48
C LEU A 107 28.97 14.77 3.27
N GLU A 108 30.18 14.35 3.65
CA GLU A 108 30.40 13.07 4.34
C GLU A 108 29.97 13.06 5.81
N ILE A 109 30.38 14.09 6.54
CA ILE A 109 30.28 14.13 8.01
C ILE A 109 28.92 14.71 8.45
N VAL A 110 28.35 15.63 7.68
CA VAL A 110 27.11 16.33 8.05
C VAL A 110 25.93 15.83 7.23
N VAL A 111 25.98 15.97 5.90
CA VAL A 111 24.84 15.63 5.02
C VAL A 111 24.54 14.14 5.06
N CYS A 112 25.52 13.27 4.80
CA CYS A 112 25.33 11.81 4.78
C CYS A 112 24.92 11.20 6.14
N LYS A 113 24.86 11.98 7.22
CA LYS A 113 24.34 11.54 8.53
C LYS A 113 22.89 11.97 8.77
N ASN A 114 22.35 12.88 7.96
CA ASN A 114 20.96 13.34 8.03
C ASN A 114 20.22 13.07 6.71
N LEU A 115 19.09 12.35 6.79
CA LEU A 115 18.31 11.96 5.61
C LEU A 115 17.67 13.19 4.96
N GLU A 116 17.09 14.09 5.75
CA GLU A 116 16.44 15.31 5.27
C GLU A 116 17.43 16.17 4.48
N MET A 117 18.65 16.36 5.01
CA MET A 117 19.71 17.06 4.29
C MET A 117 20.15 16.32 3.01
N CYS A 118 20.18 14.99 3.00
CA CYS A 118 20.44 14.23 1.77
C CYS A 118 19.36 14.47 0.72
N VAL A 119 18.08 14.50 1.12
CA VAL A 119 16.94 14.78 0.23
C VAL A 119 17.06 16.19 -0.34
N GLU A 120 17.31 17.19 0.50
CA GLU A 120 17.51 18.58 0.06
C GLU A 120 18.67 18.69 -0.95
N VAL A 121 19.80 18.04 -0.67
CA VAL A 121 20.95 18.02 -1.60
C VAL A 121 20.58 17.35 -2.93
N LEU A 122 19.82 16.26 -2.91
CA LEU A 122 19.35 15.61 -4.14
C LEU A 122 18.46 16.53 -4.99
N GLN A 123 17.60 17.35 -4.37
CA GLN A 123 16.81 18.35 -5.09
C GLN A 123 17.68 19.42 -5.75
N GLN A 124 18.71 19.91 -5.03
CA GLN A 124 19.62 20.92 -5.60
C GLN A 124 20.46 20.37 -6.76
N CYS A 125 20.78 19.07 -6.73
CA CYS A 125 21.52 18.40 -7.80
C CYS A 125 20.80 18.38 -9.15
N GLU A 126 19.47 18.57 -9.20
CA GLU A 126 18.72 18.55 -10.46
C GLU A 126 19.23 19.59 -11.47
N SER A 127 19.63 20.77 -10.98
CA SER A 127 20.20 21.87 -11.78
C SER A 127 21.68 21.69 -12.13
N LEU A 128 22.34 20.67 -11.56
CA LEU A 128 23.78 20.43 -11.63
C LEU A 128 24.15 19.18 -12.44
N LEU A 129 23.17 18.49 -13.01
CA LEU A 129 23.40 17.33 -13.86
C LEU A 129 24.01 17.75 -15.22
N PRO A 130 24.96 16.96 -15.77
CA PRO A 130 25.41 15.65 -15.29
C PRO A 130 26.54 15.69 -14.24
N LEU A 131 27.16 16.85 -14.01
CA LEU A 131 28.38 16.98 -13.19
C LEU A 131 28.19 16.46 -11.76
N ALA A 132 27.04 16.71 -11.13
CA ALA A 132 26.76 16.19 -9.78
C ALA A 132 26.76 14.64 -9.70
N ASP A 133 26.45 13.94 -10.80
CA ASP A 133 26.47 12.48 -10.87
C ASP A 133 27.89 11.95 -11.15
N GLU A 134 28.65 12.66 -11.98
CA GLU A 134 30.08 12.39 -12.23
C GLU A 134 30.90 12.50 -10.93
N LEU A 135 30.64 13.55 -10.14
CA LEU A 135 31.22 13.80 -8.83
C LEU A 135 30.62 12.95 -7.69
N LYS A 136 29.74 11.99 -8.01
CA LYS A 136 29.18 11.01 -7.06
C LYS A 136 28.41 11.60 -5.89
N ILE A 137 27.97 12.87 -5.96
CA ILE A 137 27.14 13.50 -4.92
C ILE A 137 25.83 12.71 -4.79
N ILE A 138 25.17 12.45 -5.91
CA ILE A 138 23.89 11.75 -5.97
C ILE A 138 24.00 10.34 -5.38
N SER A 139 25.00 9.55 -5.79
CA SER A 139 25.19 8.19 -5.25
C SER A 139 25.47 8.20 -3.75
N ARG A 140 26.29 9.15 -3.26
CA ARG A 140 26.59 9.27 -1.82
C ARG A 140 25.34 9.57 -1.00
N CYS A 141 24.50 10.48 -1.47
CA CYS A 141 23.22 10.79 -0.81
C CYS A 141 22.27 9.59 -0.86
N ILE A 142 22.12 8.92 -2.00
CA ILE A 142 21.26 7.73 -2.14
C ILE A 142 21.73 6.60 -1.21
N ASP A 143 23.03 6.31 -1.18
CA ASP A 143 23.60 5.28 -0.32
C ASP A 143 23.42 5.61 1.16
N ALA A 144 23.59 6.87 1.55
CA ALA A 144 23.37 7.33 2.91
C ALA A 144 21.90 7.14 3.34
N ILE A 145 20.94 7.56 2.50
CA ILE A 145 19.50 7.39 2.76
C ILE A 145 19.17 5.90 2.88
N ALA A 146 19.58 5.08 1.91
CA ALA A 146 19.28 3.65 1.90
C ALA A 146 19.90 2.92 3.11
N SER A 147 21.13 3.26 3.49
CA SER A 147 21.79 2.70 4.69
C SER A 147 21.05 3.05 5.96
N LYS A 148 20.62 4.31 6.10
CA LYS A 148 19.95 4.81 7.29
C LYS A 148 18.55 4.23 7.45
N ALA A 149 17.76 4.22 6.38
CA ALA A 149 16.44 3.61 6.35
C ALA A 149 16.52 2.11 6.70
N CYS A 150 17.48 1.38 6.14
CA CYS A 150 17.69 -0.04 6.48
C CYS A 150 18.08 -0.23 7.95
N ALA A 151 19.07 0.52 8.45
CA ALA A 151 19.54 0.40 9.84
C ALA A 151 18.42 0.69 10.85
N GLU A 152 17.57 1.68 10.56
CA GLU A 152 16.43 2.04 11.39
C GLU A 152 15.35 0.96 11.36
N GLN A 153 15.06 0.38 10.20
CA GLN A 153 14.12 -0.74 10.13
C GLN A 153 14.59 -1.97 10.90
N ILE A 154 15.89 -2.25 10.87
CA ILE A 154 16.50 -3.30 11.69
C ILE A 154 16.33 -2.96 13.18
N ALA A 155 16.69 -1.75 13.60
CA ALA A 155 16.53 -1.30 14.99
C ALA A 155 15.06 -1.36 15.46
N SER A 156 14.12 -0.92 14.62
CA SER A 156 12.69 -0.98 14.89
C SER A 156 12.22 -2.43 15.03
N SER A 157 12.73 -3.35 14.20
CA SER A 157 12.38 -4.77 14.29
C SER A 157 12.86 -5.38 15.61
N PHE A 158 14.09 -5.06 16.06
CA PHE A 158 14.58 -5.50 17.36
C PHE A 158 13.79 -4.93 18.54
N SER A 159 13.32 -3.69 18.45
CA SER A 159 12.50 -3.07 19.50
C SER A 159 11.12 -3.74 19.68
N ARG A 160 10.65 -4.48 18.66
CA ARG A 160 9.36 -5.18 18.65
C ARG A 160 9.45 -6.62 19.15
N LEU A 161 10.65 -7.13 19.40
CA LEU A 161 10.84 -8.43 20.03
C LEU A 161 10.43 -8.35 21.50
N GLU A 162 9.35 -9.03 21.84
CA GLU A 162 8.93 -9.22 23.23
C GLU A 162 9.11 -10.68 23.64
N TYR A 163 9.57 -10.89 24.88
CA TYR A 163 9.67 -12.22 25.46
C TYR A 163 8.30 -12.65 25.96
N SER A 164 7.72 -13.69 25.35
CA SER A 164 6.49 -14.28 25.86
C SER A 164 6.77 -15.00 27.19
N SER A 165 5.76 -15.09 28.05
CA SER A 165 5.80 -15.87 29.29
C SER A 165 6.12 -17.35 29.06
N SER A 166 6.01 -17.85 27.81
CA SER A 166 6.42 -19.20 27.43
C SER A 166 7.91 -19.34 27.09
N GLY A 167 8.71 -18.29 27.24
CA GLY A 167 10.12 -18.27 26.83
C GLY A 167 10.37 -18.14 25.34
N ARG A 168 9.32 -17.88 24.53
CA ARG A 168 9.43 -17.68 23.09
C ARG A 168 9.47 -16.19 22.76
N LEU A 169 10.38 -15.82 21.88
CA LEU A 169 10.42 -14.49 21.28
C LEU A 169 9.23 -14.35 20.33
N HIS A 170 8.46 -13.27 20.48
CA HIS A 170 7.36 -12.95 19.58
C HIS A 170 7.44 -11.50 19.13
N MET A 171 7.02 -11.25 17.90
CA MET A 171 6.94 -9.92 17.33
C MET A 171 5.63 -9.26 17.74
N ASN A 172 5.70 -8.14 18.44
CA ASN A 172 4.51 -7.35 18.73
C ASN A 172 3.99 -6.70 17.43
N ARG A 173 2.80 -7.13 17.00
CA ARG A 173 2.08 -6.59 15.83
C ARG A 173 1.35 -5.27 16.11
N GLN A 174 1.17 -4.90 17.39
CA GLN A 174 0.39 -3.72 17.81
C GLN A 174 1.19 -2.42 17.92
N THR A 175 2.52 -2.47 17.88
CA THR A 175 3.33 -1.26 17.78
C THR A 175 3.17 -0.69 16.37
N LYS A 176 2.26 0.28 16.23
CA LYS A 176 2.33 1.24 15.12
C LYS A 176 3.78 1.71 15.08
N CYS A 177 4.53 1.37 14.03
CA CYS A 177 5.68 2.17 13.70
C CYS A 177 5.18 3.61 13.68
N GLU A 178 5.81 4.51 14.43
CA GLU A 178 5.89 5.90 13.96
C GLU A 178 6.24 5.76 12.48
N GLY A 179 5.32 6.16 11.61
CA GLY A 179 5.37 5.81 10.19
C GLY A 179 6.76 6.11 9.64
N ASP A 180 7.21 5.31 8.67
CA ASP A 180 8.50 5.51 8.00
C ASP A 180 8.61 6.99 7.57
N TRP A 181 9.22 7.83 8.42
CA TRP A 181 9.14 9.30 8.37
C TRP A 181 9.72 9.85 7.06
N TRP A 182 10.68 9.10 6.52
CA TRP A 182 11.30 9.36 5.24
C TRP A 182 10.32 9.25 4.07
N ILE A 183 9.18 8.55 4.18
CA ILE A 183 8.22 8.40 3.06
C ILE A 183 7.72 9.75 2.55
N GLU A 184 7.44 10.69 3.46
CA GLU A 184 6.98 12.02 3.07
C GLU A 184 8.11 12.85 2.46
N ASP A 185 9.31 12.74 3.01
CA ASP A 185 10.50 13.45 2.52
C ASP A 185 10.96 12.93 1.16
N LEU A 186 10.86 11.63 0.87
CA LEU A 186 11.29 11.10 -0.43
C LEU A 186 10.35 11.48 -1.58
N SER A 187 9.11 11.83 -1.26
CA SER A 187 8.07 12.12 -2.27
C SER A 187 8.23 13.45 -3.02
N VAL A 188 9.21 14.27 -2.63
CA VAL A 188 9.52 15.55 -3.31
C VAL A 188 10.67 15.42 -4.33
N ILE A 189 11.27 14.24 -4.45
CA ILE A 189 12.40 13.96 -5.34
C ILE A 189 11.88 13.64 -6.75
N ARG A 190 12.59 14.09 -7.78
CA ARG A 190 12.30 13.73 -9.19
C ARG A 190 12.31 12.21 -9.43
N ILE A 191 11.45 11.74 -10.34
CA ILE A 191 11.17 10.31 -10.55
C ILE A 191 12.41 9.45 -10.87
N ASP A 192 13.38 9.96 -11.62
CA ASP A 192 14.62 9.26 -11.99
C ASP A 192 15.53 9.05 -10.77
N LEU A 193 15.67 10.07 -9.91
CA LEU A 193 16.42 9.98 -8.67
C LEU A 193 15.68 9.11 -7.65
N TYR A 194 14.35 9.22 -7.59
CA TYR A 194 13.50 8.37 -6.76
C TYR A 194 13.60 6.90 -7.16
N GLN A 195 13.63 6.59 -8.47
CA GLN A 195 13.85 5.23 -8.96
C GLN A 195 15.20 4.65 -8.50
N ARG A 196 16.29 5.41 -8.67
CA ARG A 196 17.62 5.01 -8.20
C ARG A 196 17.62 4.78 -6.69
N LEU A 197 16.96 5.66 -5.94
CA LEU A 197 16.86 5.58 -4.50
C LEU A 197 16.10 4.34 -4.03
N ILE A 198 14.89 4.10 -4.54
CA ILE A 198 14.10 2.91 -4.18
C ILE A 198 14.82 1.63 -4.58
N THR A 199 15.51 1.61 -5.73
CA THR A 199 16.34 0.47 -6.14
C THR A 199 17.45 0.20 -5.13
N ALA A 200 18.18 1.24 -4.71
CA ALA A 200 19.22 1.10 -3.67
C ALA A 200 18.63 0.63 -2.33
N MET A 201 17.47 1.15 -1.93
CA MET A 201 16.77 0.72 -0.70
C MET A 201 16.37 -0.76 -0.74
N LYS A 202 15.84 -1.24 -1.88
CA LYS A 202 15.56 -2.66 -2.09
C LYS A 202 16.83 -3.51 -1.97
N CYS A 203 17.93 -3.09 -2.61
CA CYS A 203 19.22 -3.78 -2.52
C CYS A 203 19.82 -3.81 -1.11
N ARG A 204 19.54 -2.80 -0.26
CA ARG A 204 19.97 -2.77 1.13
C ARG A 204 19.08 -3.58 2.08
N GLY A 205 17.94 -4.09 1.61
CA GLY A 205 17.03 -4.91 2.42
C GLY A 205 15.99 -4.11 3.21
N VAL A 206 15.62 -2.91 2.74
CA VAL A 206 14.44 -2.21 3.26
C VAL A 206 13.19 -3.05 2.99
N ARG A 207 12.33 -3.19 3.99
CA ARG A 207 11.14 -4.05 3.96
C ARG A 207 10.21 -3.73 2.77
N PRO A 208 9.70 -4.76 2.07
CA PRO A 208 8.74 -4.61 0.98
C PRO A 208 7.55 -3.70 1.30
N GLU A 209 6.97 -3.80 2.49
CA GLU A 209 5.78 -3.03 2.89
C GLU A 209 6.09 -1.54 3.01
N SER A 210 7.29 -1.20 3.47
CA SER A 210 7.74 0.19 3.59
C SER A 210 8.08 0.78 2.22
N ILE A 211 8.67 -0.01 1.33
CA ILE A 211 8.85 0.36 -0.08
C ILE A 211 7.49 0.58 -0.74
N GLY A 212 6.55 -0.34 -0.54
CA GLY A 212 5.18 -0.23 -1.03
C GLY A 212 4.47 1.03 -0.54
N ALA A 213 4.55 1.32 0.76
CA ALA A 213 3.99 2.53 1.35
C ALA A 213 4.61 3.82 0.76
N SER A 214 5.94 3.81 0.52
CA SER A 214 6.63 4.93 -0.15
C SER A 214 6.11 5.14 -1.56
N LEU A 215 5.97 4.06 -2.34
CA LEU A 215 5.47 4.12 -3.71
C LEU A 215 4.02 4.62 -3.78
N VAL A 216 3.17 4.18 -2.85
CA VAL A 216 1.78 4.66 -2.73
C VAL A 216 1.75 6.16 -2.45
N ASN A 217 2.55 6.64 -1.49
CA ASN A 217 2.60 8.06 -1.15
C ASN A 217 3.17 8.91 -2.31
N PHE A 218 4.22 8.42 -2.96
CA PHE A 218 4.80 9.07 -4.14
C PHE A 218 3.77 9.18 -5.27
N ALA A 219 3.10 8.07 -5.61
CA ALA A 219 2.06 8.04 -6.62
C ALA A 219 0.90 8.99 -6.29
N GLN A 220 0.44 9.00 -5.03
CA GLN A 220 -0.61 9.91 -4.59
C GLN A 220 -0.18 11.37 -4.75
N LYS A 221 1.03 11.73 -4.34
CA LYS A 221 1.51 13.12 -4.49
C LYS A 221 1.72 13.49 -5.95
N GLU A 222 2.32 12.66 -6.79
CA GLU A 222 2.60 13.04 -8.18
C GLU A 222 1.38 12.97 -9.10
N LEU A 223 0.53 11.95 -8.95
CA LEU A 223 -0.62 11.74 -9.83
C LEU A 223 -1.85 12.54 -9.37
N THR A 224 -2.04 12.78 -8.07
CA THR A 224 -3.18 13.58 -7.56
C THR A 224 -2.95 15.08 -7.70
N LYS A 225 -1.70 15.56 -7.68
CA LYS A 225 -1.37 16.98 -7.93
C LYS A 225 -1.76 17.44 -9.34
N LYS A 226 -1.83 16.51 -10.31
CA LYS A 226 -1.99 16.83 -11.74
C LYS A 226 -3.29 16.33 -12.37
N CYS A 227 -3.94 15.31 -11.81
CA CYS A 227 -5.19 14.79 -12.37
C CYS A 227 -6.30 14.53 -11.34
N SER A 228 -7.54 14.85 -11.72
CA SER A 228 -8.81 14.37 -11.15
C SER A 228 -9.03 12.86 -11.35
N LEU A 229 -7.94 12.09 -11.45
CA LEU A 229 -7.87 10.67 -11.85
C LEU A 229 -8.53 9.73 -10.84
N TRP A 230 -8.61 10.13 -9.58
CA TRP A 230 -9.22 9.34 -8.50
C TRP A 230 -10.76 9.50 -8.43
N ASN A 231 -11.34 10.47 -9.16
CA ASN A 231 -12.79 10.68 -9.19
C ASN A 231 -13.36 10.46 -10.60
N PRO A 232 -14.24 9.46 -10.81
CA PRO A 232 -14.84 9.18 -12.11
C PRO A 232 -15.80 10.27 -12.63
N SER A 233 -16.00 11.37 -11.89
CA SER A 233 -17.03 12.39 -12.15
C SER A 233 -16.56 13.67 -12.84
N GLY A 234 -15.30 13.77 -13.28
CA GLY A 234 -14.76 15.00 -13.87
C GLY A 234 -13.84 14.79 -15.07
N LEU A 235 -14.43 14.42 -16.22
CA LEU A 235 -13.72 14.38 -17.50
C LEU A 235 -13.62 15.81 -18.08
N THR A 236 -12.52 16.50 -17.80
CA THR A 236 -12.15 17.71 -18.57
C THR A 236 -10.84 17.45 -19.30
N LYS A 237 -10.86 17.68 -20.62
CA LYS A 237 -9.76 17.52 -21.59
C LYS A 237 -8.39 17.85 -20.98
N VAL A 238 -7.53 16.84 -20.87
CA VAL A 238 -6.13 16.96 -20.43
C VAL A 238 -5.27 17.45 -21.60
N ASP A 239 -4.37 18.39 -21.31
CA ASP A 239 -3.38 18.95 -22.22
C ASP A 239 -2.44 17.86 -22.77
N LEU A 240 -2.23 17.86 -24.09
CA LEU A 240 -1.54 16.80 -24.85
C LEU A 240 -0.02 16.72 -24.61
N GLY A 241 0.53 17.46 -23.65
CA GLY A 241 1.97 17.50 -23.32
C GLY A 241 2.33 16.93 -21.95
N SER A 242 1.36 16.64 -21.07
CA SER A 242 1.61 16.10 -19.72
C SER A 242 1.56 14.58 -19.63
N THR A 243 1.00 13.91 -20.65
CA THR A 243 0.73 12.46 -20.63
C THR A 243 2.00 11.63 -20.62
N ASP A 244 3.05 12.03 -21.33
CA ASP A 244 4.28 11.24 -21.46
C ASP A 244 5.05 11.16 -20.13
N HIS A 245 5.05 12.25 -19.37
CA HIS A 245 5.66 12.27 -18.04
C HIS A 245 4.85 11.46 -17.03
N GLU A 246 3.51 11.57 -17.05
CA GLU A 246 2.64 10.75 -16.20
C GLU A 246 2.76 9.26 -16.54
N GLN A 247 2.84 8.92 -17.83
CA GLN A 247 3.10 7.56 -18.30
C GLN A 247 4.43 7.05 -17.75
N LEU A 248 5.52 7.82 -17.89
CA LEU A 248 6.83 7.46 -17.36
C LEU A 248 6.77 7.22 -15.84
N VAL A 249 6.10 8.10 -15.10
CA VAL A 249 5.95 7.96 -13.64
C VAL A 249 5.22 6.67 -13.28
N VAL A 250 4.10 6.37 -13.95
CA VAL A 250 3.34 5.14 -13.71
C VAL A 250 4.16 3.90 -14.04
N GLU A 251 4.83 3.86 -15.19
CA GLU A 251 5.67 2.73 -15.59
C GLU A 251 6.85 2.51 -14.62
N THR A 252 7.51 3.59 -14.19
CA THR A 252 8.59 3.52 -13.20
C THR A 252 8.06 3.00 -11.86
N ILE A 253 6.91 3.47 -11.37
CA ILE A 253 6.31 2.97 -10.12
C ILE A 253 5.99 1.48 -10.23
N ILE A 254 5.39 1.03 -11.33
CA ILE A 254 5.10 -0.39 -11.58
C ILE A 254 6.39 -1.22 -11.54
N GLY A 255 7.44 -0.76 -12.23
CA GLY A 255 8.75 -1.43 -12.23
C GLY A 255 9.42 -1.51 -10.85
N LEU A 256 9.07 -0.62 -9.92
CA LEU A 256 9.62 -0.59 -8.56
C LEU A 256 8.80 -1.41 -7.55
N LEU A 257 7.56 -1.82 -7.89
CA LEU A 257 6.68 -2.54 -6.97
C LEU A 257 7.37 -3.78 -6.35
N PRO A 258 7.25 -4.00 -5.03
CA PRO A 258 7.72 -5.23 -4.38
C PRO A 258 7.04 -6.46 -4.97
N VAL A 259 7.71 -7.61 -5.00
CA VAL A 259 7.16 -8.86 -5.57
C VAL A 259 6.24 -9.58 -4.58
N GLU A 260 6.40 -9.27 -3.29
CA GLU A 260 5.69 -9.83 -2.17
C GLU A 260 4.21 -9.42 -2.19
N LYS A 261 3.32 -10.40 -1.96
CA LYS A 261 1.88 -10.16 -1.83
C LYS A 261 1.62 -9.21 -0.65
N LEU A 262 0.57 -8.41 -0.73
CA LEU A 262 0.13 -7.46 0.32
C LEU A 262 1.12 -6.34 0.67
N ALA A 263 2.24 -6.18 -0.04
CA ALA A 263 3.17 -5.07 0.17
C ALA A 263 2.56 -3.70 -0.17
N VAL A 264 1.56 -3.68 -1.06
CA VAL A 264 0.71 -2.52 -1.35
C VAL A 264 -0.77 -2.93 -1.30
N PRO A 265 -1.69 -2.00 -0.99
CA PRO A 265 -3.12 -2.28 -1.03
C PRO A 265 -3.58 -2.73 -2.42
N ILE A 266 -4.50 -3.70 -2.49
CA ILE A 266 -5.02 -4.18 -3.78
C ILE A 266 -5.75 -3.09 -4.56
N SER A 267 -6.47 -2.20 -3.87
CA SER A 267 -7.13 -1.04 -4.47
C SER A 267 -6.14 -0.09 -5.15
N PHE A 268 -4.92 0.02 -4.62
CA PHE A 268 -3.84 0.79 -5.26
C PHE A 268 -3.36 0.12 -6.56
N LEU A 269 -3.22 -1.20 -6.60
CA LEU A 269 -2.89 -1.91 -7.84
C LEU A 269 -3.96 -1.73 -8.92
N PHE A 270 -5.24 -1.81 -8.55
CA PHE A 270 -6.33 -1.51 -9.49
C PHE A 270 -6.33 -0.04 -9.92
N GLY A 271 -6.04 0.90 -9.02
CA GLY A 271 -5.85 2.31 -9.37
C GLY A 271 -4.71 2.55 -10.36
N LEU A 272 -3.57 1.88 -10.17
CA LEU A 272 -2.45 1.90 -11.11
C LEU A 272 -2.83 1.25 -12.45
N LEU A 273 -3.56 0.13 -12.45
CA LEU A 273 -3.99 -0.52 -13.69
C LEU A 273 -4.91 0.39 -14.51
N ARG A 274 -5.88 1.04 -13.86
CA ARG A 274 -6.75 2.04 -14.50
C ARG A 274 -5.93 3.19 -15.09
N SER A 275 -4.97 3.71 -14.32
CA SER A 275 -4.07 4.78 -14.78
C SER A 275 -3.22 4.32 -15.97
N ALA A 276 -2.67 3.11 -15.92
CA ALA A 276 -1.86 2.51 -16.98
C ALA A 276 -2.65 2.28 -18.28
N VAL A 277 -3.91 1.87 -18.17
CA VAL A 277 -4.82 1.76 -19.33
C VAL A 277 -5.16 3.14 -19.90
N MET A 278 -5.44 4.12 -19.04
CA MET A 278 -5.79 5.47 -19.46
C MET A 278 -4.63 6.20 -20.15
N LEU A 279 -3.41 6.06 -19.62
CA LEU A 279 -2.19 6.70 -20.12
C LEU A 279 -1.48 5.90 -21.23
N ASP A 280 -2.05 4.78 -21.67
CA ASP A 280 -1.45 3.89 -22.68
C ASP A 280 -0.05 3.39 -22.35
N CYS A 281 0.19 3.08 -21.07
CA CYS A 281 1.44 2.47 -20.63
C CYS A 281 1.70 1.15 -21.38
N SER A 282 2.98 0.77 -21.44
CA SER A 282 3.45 -0.43 -22.12
C SER A 282 2.66 -1.69 -21.72
N ILE A 283 2.47 -2.59 -22.71
CA ILE A 283 1.70 -3.82 -22.55
C ILE A 283 2.28 -4.68 -21.41
N SER A 284 3.61 -4.74 -21.29
CA SER A 284 4.30 -5.44 -20.21
C SER A 284 3.92 -4.90 -18.82
N CYS A 285 3.81 -3.58 -18.65
CA CYS A 285 3.41 -2.98 -17.37
C CYS A 285 1.98 -3.37 -16.99
N ARG A 286 1.05 -3.35 -17.95
CA ARG A 286 -0.35 -3.74 -17.70
C ARG A 286 -0.48 -5.22 -17.36
N LEU A 287 0.21 -6.10 -18.10
CA LEU A 287 0.21 -7.53 -17.84
C LEU A 287 0.86 -7.88 -16.50
N ASP A 288 1.91 -7.16 -16.08
CA ASP A 288 2.51 -7.34 -14.76
C ASP A 288 1.53 -6.97 -13.63
N LEU A 289 0.81 -5.86 -13.77
CA LEU A 289 -0.26 -5.48 -12.84
C LEU A 289 -1.40 -6.51 -12.82
N GLU A 290 -1.88 -6.96 -13.98
CA GLU A 290 -2.91 -7.99 -14.08
C GLU A 290 -2.50 -9.29 -13.38
N ARG A 291 -1.22 -9.69 -13.49
CA ARG A 291 -0.67 -10.85 -12.80
C ARG A 291 -0.62 -10.65 -11.29
N ARG A 292 -0.11 -9.50 -10.83
CA ARG A 292 -0.03 -9.15 -9.40
C ARG A 292 -1.41 -9.09 -8.76
N ILE A 293 -2.38 -8.45 -9.41
CA ILE A 293 -3.78 -8.42 -8.97
C ILE A 293 -4.35 -9.83 -8.93
N GLY A 294 -4.15 -10.62 -10.00
CA GLY A 294 -4.58 -12.01 -10.07
C GLY A 294 -4.04 -12.84 -8.90
N SER A 295 -2.82 -12.56 -8.42
CA SER A 295 -2.17 -13.30 -7.32
C SER A 295 -2.81 -13.14 -5.93
N GLN A 296 -3.65 -12.11 -5.75
CA GLN A 296 -4.28 -11.75 -4.46
C GLN A 296 -5.74 -11.30 -4.66
N LEU A 297 -6.41 -11.82 -5.70
CA LEU A 297 -7.76 -11.40 -6.07
C LEU A 297 -8.82 -11.69 -4.98
N ASP A 298 -8.53 -12.61 -4.07
CA ASP A 298 -9.44 -13.01 -2.97
C ASP A 298 -9.66 -11.92 -1.90
N ILE A 299 -8.85 -10.87 -1.91
CA ILE A 299 -9.02 -9.68 -1.06
C ILE A 299 -9.62 -8.47 -1.80
N ALA A 300 -9.94 -8.61 -3.10
CA ALA A 300 -10.54 -7.52 -3.88
C ALA A 300 -12.02 -7.32 -3.55
N THR A 301 -12.48 -6.08 -3.71
CA THR A 301 -13.90 -5.72 -3.63
C THR A 301 -14.54 -5.60 -5.01
N LEU A 302 -15.88 -5.52 -5.06
CA LEU A 302 -16.60 -5.29 -6.32
C LEU A 302 -16.17 -3.96 -6.97
N ASP A 303 -16.02 -2.89 -6.18
CA ASP A 303 -15.59 -1.59 -6.68
C ASP A 303 -14.18 -1.62 -7.29
N ASP A 304 -13.30 -2.49 -6.78
CA ASP A 304 -11.95 -2.65 -7.30
C ASP A 304 -11.93 -3.29 -8.70
N ILE A 305 -12.74 -4.34 -8.93
CA ILE A 305 -12.75 -5.10 -10.20
C ILE A 305 -13.56 -4.42 -11.31
N LEU A 306 -14.38 -3.42 -10.98
CA LEU A 306 -15.07 -2.57 -11.96
C LEU A 306 -14.08 -1.61 -12.62
N ILE A 307 -13.51 -2.05 -13.75
CA ILE A 307 -12.57 -1.27 -14.56
C ILE A 307 -13.36 -0.59 -15.70
N PRO A 308 -13.43 0.76 -15.73
CA PRO A 308 -14.12 1.47 -16.81
C PRO A 308 -13.44 1.28 -18.17
N SER A 309 -14.22 1.27 -19.24
CA SER A 309 -13.69 1.37 -20.60
C SER A 309 -13.21 2.80 -20.88
N PHE A 310 -11.90 3.05 -20.79
CA PHE A 310 -11.32 4.40 -21.02
C PHE A 310 -11.11 4.74 -22.50
N ARG A 311 -11.12 3.73 -23.37
CA ARG A 311 -11.04 3.90 -24.82
C ARG A 311 -12.38 3.53 -25.43
N HIS A 312 -12.64 4.09 -26.61
CA HIS A 312 -13.69 3.64 -27.51
C HIS A 312 -13.45 2.16 -27.84
N SER A 313 -13.75 1.25 -26.90
CA SER A 313 -13.85 -0.16 -27.18
C SER A 313 -14.78 -0.21 -28.38
N GLY A 314 -14.34 -0.82 -29.48
CA GLY A 314 -15.19 -0.91 -30.69
C GLY A 314 -16.54 -1.58 -30.41
N ASP A 315 -16.69 -2.17 -29.21
CA ASP A 315 -17.86 -2.83 -28.67
C ASP A 315 -18.82 -1.92 -27.88
N GLY A 316 -18.42 -0.70 -27.45
CA GLY A 316 -19.31 0.24 -26.73
C GLY A 316 -19.71 -0.17 -25.30
N THR A 317 -18.99 -1.13 -24.68
CA THR A 317 -19.27 -1.58 -23.30
C THR A 317 -18.81 -0.56 -22.27
N LEU A 318 -19.55 -0.44 -21.16
CA LEU A 318 -19.21 0.48 -20.07
C LEU A 318 -17.94 0.07 -19.30
N PHE A 319 -17.71 -1.25 -19.22
CA PHE A 319 -16.59 -1.84 -18.49
C PHE A 319 -15.66 -2.64 -19.41
N ASP A 320 -14.38 -2.69 -19.03
CA ASP A 320 -13.34 -3.48 -19.68
C ASP A 320 -13.36 -4.93 -19.16
N VAL A 321 -14.19 -5.74 -19.79
CA VAL A 321 -14.37 -7.17 -19.46
C VAL A 321 -13.14 -7.99 -19.84
N ASP A 322 -12.41 -7.60 -20.89
CA ASP A 322 -11.26 -8.35 -21.40
C ASP A 322 -10.10 -8.31 -20.39
N THR A 323 -9.89 -7.17 -19.74
CA THR A 323 -8.91 -7.02 -18.64
C THR A 323 -9.29 -7.85 -17.43
N VAL A 324 -10.56 -7.86 -17.03
CA VAL A 324 -11.04 -8.68 -15.90
C VAL A 324 -10.88 -10.18 -16.21
N GLN A 325 -11.15 -10.60 -17.45
CA GLN A 325 -10.94 -11.98 -17.86
C GLN A 325 -9.47 -12.41 -17.71
N ARG A 326 -8.51 -11.57 -18.14
CA ARG A 326 -7.08 -11.86 -17.98
C ARG A 326 -6.66 -11.95 -16.51
N ILE A 327 -7.17 -11.08 -15.64
CA ILE A 327 -6.93 -11.15 -14.20
C ILE A 327 -7.43 -12.48 -13.62
N LEU A 328 -8.63 -12.93 -14.02
CA LEU A 328 -9.19 -14.20 -13.57
C LEU A 328 -8.38 -15.40 -14.07
N VAL A 329 -7.91 -15.36 -15.31
CA VAL A 329 -7.01 -16.39 -15.85
C VAL A 329 -5.72 -16.45 -15.03
N ASN A 330 -5.09 -15.31 -14.74
CA ASN A 330 -3.90 -15.25 -13.87
C ASN A 330 -4.18 -15.79 -12.46
N PHE A 331 -5.36 -15.50 -11.89
CA PHE A 331 -5.77 -16.07 -10.60
C PHE A 331 -5.89 -17.59 -10.66
N SER A 332 -6.48 -18.13 -11.72
CA SER A 332 -6.65 -19.59 -11.89
C SER A 332 -5.34 -20.34 -12.12
N GLN A 333 -4.32 -19.66 -12.66
CA GLN A 333 -3.00 -20.21 -13.00
C GLN A 333 -1.94 -19.92 -11.92
N GLN A 334 -2.34 -19.56 -10.70
CA GLN A 334 -1.37 -19.25 -9.64
C GLN A 334 -0.51 -20.47 -9.28
N ASP A 335 0.77 -20.42 -9.64
CA ASP A 335 1.78 -21.29 -9.03
C ASP A 335 2.03 -20.82 -7.58
N ASP A 336 1.54 -21.57 -6.59
CA ASP A 336 1.88 -21.38 -5.18
C ASP A 336 3.35 -21.79 -4.91
N SER A 337 4.32 -21.13 -5.55
CA SER A 337 5.74 -21.51 -5.46
C SER A 337 6.51 -20.90 -4.29
N GLU A 338 5.96 -19.94 -3.54
CA GLU A 338 6.75 -19.16 -2.58
C GLU A 338 6.03 -18.92 -1.24
N GLY A 339 5.44 -19.96 -0.64
CA GLY A 339 4.54 -19.78 0.52
C GLY A 339 4.64 -20.74 1.71
N ASP A 340 5.07 -21.99 1.55
CA ASP A 340 5.12 -22.94 2.67
C ASP A 340 6.45 -23.73 2.66
N MET A 341 7.46 -23.16 3.31
CA MET A 341 8.63 -23.89 3.81
C MET A 341 8.40 -24.31 5.26
N ASP A 342 7.21 -24.83 5.59
CA ASP A 342 6.89 -25.39 6.90
C ASP A 342 5.64 -26.32 6.82
N ASP A 343 5.67 -27.36 5.98
CA ASP A 343 5.23 -28.70 6.43
C ASP A 343 5.72 -29.79 5.48
N GLU A 344 6.26 -30.83 6.07
CA GLU A 344 6.89 -31.96 5.41
C GLU A 344 5.83 -32.91 4.81
N SER A 345 5.77 -33.03 3.48
CA SER A 345 5.25 -34.25 2.87
C SER A 345 5.99 -34.62 1.58
N VAL A 346 6.78 -35.69 1.68
CA VAL A 346 7.54 -36.34 0.60
C VAL A 346 6.57 -37.13 -0.29
N PHE A 347 5.78 -36.45 -1.11
CA PHE A 347 5.13 -37.04 -2.29
C PHE A 347 5.02 -35.99 -3.38
N GLU A 348 5.94 -36.03 -4.35
CA GLU A 348 5.81 -35.32 -5.62
C GLU A 348 4.49 -35.75 -6.30
N SER A 349 3.51 -34.85 -6.30
CA SER A 349 2.39 -34.91 -7.23
C SER A 349 2.56 -33.76 -8.21
N ASP A 350 2.76 -34.12 -9.47
CA ASP A 350 3.03 -33.27 -10.64
C ASP A 350 1.78 -32.47 -11.08
N SER A 351 0.99 -31.96 -10.14
CA SER A 351 -0.24 -31.20 -10.42
C SER A 351 0.01 -29.69 -10.31
N PRO A 352 -0.47 -28.87 -11.27
CA PRO A 352 -0.40 -27.42 -11.17
C PRO A 352 -1.01 -26.98 -9.84
N ARG A 353 -0.27 -26.20 -9.05
CA ARG A 353 -0.75 -25.71 -7.77
C ARG A 353 -1.97 -24.81 -8.03
N SER A 354 -3.06 -25.08 -7.33
CA SER A 354 -4.34 -24.37 -7.48
C SER A 354 -4.58 -23.45 -6.29
N PRO A 355 -5.22 -22.28 -6.45
CA PRO A 355 -5.52 -21.40 -5.34
C PRO A 355 -6.23 -22.11 -4.19
N SER A 356 -6.00 -21.67 -2.95
CA SER A 356 -6.67 -22.25 -1.78
C SER A 356 -8.20 -22.26 -1.95
N GLN A 357 -8.87 -23.28 -1.39
CA GLN A 357 -10.33 -23.41 -1.49
C GLN A 357 -11.07 -22.16 -0.94
N THR A 358 -10.53 -21.52 0.09
CA THR A 358 -11.08 -20.29 0.64
C THR A 358 -10.96 -19.12 -0.34
N ALA A 359 -9.82 -18.98 -1.03
CA ALA A 359 -9.61 -17.96 -2.05
C ALA A 359 -10.55 -18.18 -3.24
N LEU A 360 -10.65 -19.43 -3.75
CA LEU A 360 -11.58 -19.80 -4.83
C LEU A 360 -13.03 -19.41 -4.50
N PHE A 361 -13.49 -19.71 -3.28
CA PHE A 361 -14.84 -19.38 -2.84
C PHE A 361 -15.09 -17.86 -2.78
N LYS A 362 -14.16 -17.09 -2.22
CA LYS A 362 -14.26 -15.62 -2.18
C LYS A 362 -14.29 -15.01 -3.59
N VAL A 363 -13.40 -15.46 -4.46
CA VAL A 363 -13.33 -14.98 -5.84
C VAL A 363 -14.58 -15.38 -6.63
N ALA A 364 -15.15 -16.57 -6.40
CA ALA A 364 -16.41 -16.95 -7.03
C ALA A 364 -17.56 -16.00 -6.68
N ILE A 365 -17.68 -15.59 -5.40
CA ILE A 365 -18.66 -14.59 -4.98
C ILE A 365 -18.39 -13.24 -5.65
N LEU A 366 -17.13 -12.81 -5.72
CA LEU A 366 -16.75 -11.57 -6.38
C LEU A 366 -17.12 -11.58 -7.87
N VAL A 367 -16.82 -12.67 -8.58
CA VAL A 367 -17.15 -12.87 -10.00
C VAL A 367 -18.64 -12.88 -10.23
N ASP A 368 -19.42 -13.57 -9.40
CA ASP A 368 -20.88 -13.61 -9.52
C ASP A 368 -21.51 -12.22 -9.30
N ASN A 369 -20.97 -11.43 -8.37
CA ASN A 369 -21.38 -10.04 -8.17
C ASN A 369 -20.97 -9.14 -9.35
N TYR A 370 -19.76 -9.31 -9.88
CA TYR A 370 -19.28 -8.59 -11.06
C TYR A 370 -20.14 -8.88 -12.29
N LEU A 371 -20.44 -10.16 -12.56
CA LEU A 371 -21.33 -10.59 -13.63
C LEU A 371 -22.72 -9.95 -13.49
N ALA A 372 -23.27 -9.89 -12.28
CA ALA A 372 -24.55 -9.25 -12.03
C ALA A 372 -24.53 -7.74 -12.29
N GLU A 373 -23.41 -7.07 -12.02
CA GLU A 373 -23.23 -5.63 -12.24
C GLU A 373 -23.09 -5.27 -13.72
N ILE A 374 -22.37 -6.09 -14.51
CA ILE A 374 -22.20 -5.85 -15.95
C ILE A 374 -23.36 -6.38 -16.80
N ALA A 375 -24.15 -7.33 -16.28
CA ALA A 375 -25.25 -7.97 -17.00
C ALA A 375 -26.31 -7.03 -17.62
N PRO A 376 -26.66 -5.88 -17.02
CA PRO A 376 -27.59 -4.93 -17.61
C PRO A 376 -27.08 -4.19 -18.85
N ASP A 377 -25.77 -4.20 -19.14
CA ASP A 377 -25.18 -3.52 -20.29
C ASP A 377 -25.63 -4.20 -21.60
N ALA A 378 -26.44 -3.51 -22.40
CA ALA A 378 -26.97 -4.02 -23.66
C ALA A 378 -25.89 -4.28 -24.73
N ASN A 379 -24.69 -3.72 -24.57
CA ASN A 379 -23.55 -3.94 -25.46
C ASN A 379 -22.73 -5.17 -25.03
N LEU A 380 -23.03 -5.79 -23.88
CA LEU A 380 -22.30 -6.95 -23.38
C LEU A 380 -22.64 -8.21 -24.20
N LYS A 381 -21.72 -8.61 -25.06
CA LYS A 381 -21.86 -9.81 -25.89
C LYS A 381 -21.78 -11.09 -25.06
N LEU A 382 -22.60 -12.08 -25.43
CA LEU A 382 -22.69 -13.38 -24.76
C LEU A 382 -21.35 -14.10 -24.59
N PRO A 383 -20.43 -14.15 -25.60
CA PRO A 383 -19.14 -14.82 -25.43
C PRO A 383 -18.27 -14.22 -24.31
N LYS A 384 -18.35 -12.89 -24.09
CA LYS A 384 -17.63 -12.22 -23.00
C LYS A 384 -18.23 -12.59 -21.64
N PHE A 385 -19.57 -12.60 -21.54
CA PHE A 385 -20.27 -13.03 -20.32
C PHE A 385 -19.93 -14.48 -19.95
N LEU A 386 -20.02 -15.41 -20.91
CA LEU A 386 -19.69 -16.82 -20.71
C LEU A 386 -18.21 -17.00 -20.34
N GLY A 387 -17.30 -16.31 -21.03
CA GLY A 387 -15.87 -16.40 -20.78
C GLY A 387 -15.50 -16.10 -19.32
N ILE A 388 -16.15 -15.10 -18.70
CA ILE A 388 -15.97 -14.79 -17.28
C ILE A 388 -16.61 -15.88 -16.39
N ALA A 389 -17.86 -16.27 -16.67
CA ALA A 389 -18.61 -17.22 -15.84
C ALA A 389 -17.94 -18.61 -15.75
N GLU A 390 -17.29 -19.04 -16.83
CA GLU A 390 -16.62 -20.33 -16.99
C GLU A 390 -15.15 -20.33 -16.53
N THR A 391 -14.56 -19.18 -16.16
CA THR A 391 -13.13 -19.11 -15.81
C THR A 391 -12.78 -19.89 -14.53
N LEU A 392 -13.73 -20.00 -13.59
CA LEU A 392 -13.51 -20.68 -12.31
C LEU A 392 -13.98 -22.14 -12.35
N PRO A 393 -13.30 -23.07 -11.65
CA PRO A 393 -13.70 -24.48 -11.62
C PRO A 393 -15.05 -24.68 -10.90
N GLU A 394 -15.77 -25.76 -11.24
CA GLU A 394 -17.11 -26.05 -10.70
C GLU A 394 -17.17 -26.16 -9.16
N HIS A 395 -16.08 -26.58 -8.53
CA HIS A 395 -15.99 -26.70 -7.08
C HIS A 395 -15.73 -25.36 -6.37
N ALA A 396 -15.44 -24.28 -7.09
CA ALA A 396 -15.30 -22.93 -6.51
C ALA A 396 -16.64 -22.41 -5.97
N ARG A 397 -17.75 -22.84 -6.57
CA ARG A 397 -19.11 -22.46 -6.18
C ARG A 397 -19.78 -23.56 -5.35
N THR A 398 -20.05 -23.25 -4.09
CA THR A 398 -20.88 -24.09 -3.21
C THR A 398 -22.36 -23.70 -3.26
N ILE A 399 -22.67 -22.44 -3.59
CA ILE A 399 -24.01 -21.89 -3.76
C ILE A 399 -24.06 -21.17 -5.11
N HIS A 400 -25.11 -21.39 -5.90
CA HIS A 400 -25.24 -20.82 -7.25
C HIS A 400 -26.19 -19.61 -7.34
N ASP A 401 -26.68 -19.10 -6.21
CA ASP A 401 -27.63 -17.98 -6.16
C ASP A 401 -27.11 -16.70 -6.86
N GLY A 402 -25.82 -16.38 -6.64
CA GLY A 402 -25.17 -15.22 -7.26
C GLY A 402 -25.10 -15.35 -8.78
N LEU A 403 -24.59 -16.48 -9.27
CA LEU A 403 -24.55 -16.81 -10.70
C LEU A 403 -25.94 -16.83 -11.33
N TYR A 404 -26.93 -17.43 -10.65
CA TYR A 404 -28.33 -17.43 -11.12
C TYR A 404 -28.86 -16.00 -11.26
N ARG A 405 -28.66 -15.15 -10.25
CA ARG A 405 -29.06 -13.73 -10.29
C ARG A 405 -28.42 -13.01 -11.47
N ALA A 406 -27.12 -13.20 -11.70
CA ALA A 406 -26.42 -12.59 -12.82
C ALA A 406 -27.00 -13.02 -14.18
N ILE A 407 -27.24 -14.33 -14.36
CA ILE A 407 -27.84 -14.87 -15.59
C ILE A 407 -29.27 -14.35 -15.78
N ASP A 408 -30.08 -14.28 -14.72
CA ASP A 408 -31.44 -13.76 -14.81
C ASP A 408 -31.47 -12.28 -15.24
N ILE A 409 -30.58 -11.46 -14.65
CA ILE A 409 -30.41 -10.05 -15.05
C ILE A 409 -29.98 -9.96 -16.52
N TYR A 410 -29.04 -10.81 -16.95
CA TYR A 410 -28.56 -10.82 -18.33
C TYR A 410 -29.66 -11.19 -19.32
N LEU A 411 -30.44 -12.25 -19.04
CA LEU A 411 -31.60 -12.67 -19.83
C LEU A 411 -32.68 -11.58 -19.90
N LYS A 412 -32.88 -10.83 -18.81
CA LYS A 412 -33.81 -9.70 -18.76
C LYS A 412 -33.34 -8.53 -19.63
N ALA A 413 -32.05 -8.22 -19.63
CA ALA A 413 -31.48 -7.13 -20.41
C ALA A 413 -31.33 -7.47 -21.91
N HIS A 414 -31.24 -8.77 -22.26
CA HIS A 414 -31.00 -9.25 -23.62
C HIS A 414 -32.14 -10.14 -24.15
N PRO A 415 -33.35 -9.59 -24.35
CA PRO A 415 -34.52 -10.38 -24.74
C PRO A 415 -34.40 -11.04 -26.12
N SER A 416 -33.58 -10.48 -27.01
CA SER A 416 -33.34 -10.98 -28.37
C SER A 416 -32.38 -12.19 -28.45
N LEU A 417 -31.90 -12.71 -27.32
CA LEU A 417 -31.07 -13.91 -27.29
C LEU A 417 -31.82 -15.14 -27.84
N PRO A 418 -31.20 -15.93 -28.74
CA PRO A 418 -31.82 -17.14 -29.25
C PRO A 418 -31.91 -18.21 -28.16
N ASP A 419 -32.89 -19.11 -28.28
CA ASP A 419 -33.16 -20.13 -27.25
C ASP A 419 -31.97 -21.06 -26.98
N GLU A 420 -31.14 -21.32 -28.00
CA GLU A 420 -29.91 -22.12 -27.82
C GLU A 420 -28.91 -21.44 -26.89
N ASP A 421 -28.79 -20.12 -26.98
CA ASP A 421 -27.91 -19.34 -26.11
C ASP A 421 -28.47 -19.20 -24.69
N ARG A 422 -29.80 -19.09 -24.55
CA ARG A 422 -30.47 -19.17 -23.24
C ARG A 422 -30.21 -20.52 -22.56
N LYS A 423 -30.30 -21.62 -23.32
CA LYS A 423 -29.95 -22.97 -22.81
C LYS A 423 -28.49 -23.06 -22.40
N ARG A 424 -27.56 -22.47 -23.16
CA ARG A 424 -26.13 -22.44 -22.81
C ARG A 424 -25.89 -21.74 -21.47
N LEU A 425 -26.49 -20.56 -21.27
CA LEU A 425 -26.41 -19.84 -19.99
C LEU A 425 -26.94 -20.68 -18.83
N CYS A 426 -28.13 -21.27 -18.98
CA CYS A 426 -28.75 -22.05 -17.91
C CYS A 426 -27.99 -23.34 -17.57
N LYS A 427 -27.16 -23.88 -18.48
CA LYS A 427 -26.30 -25.04 -18.20
C LYS A 427 -25.18 -24.75 -17.21
N LEU A 428 -24.79 -23.49 -17.03
CA LEU A 428 -23.78 -23.08 -16.04
C LEU A 428 -24.30 -23.20 -14.60
N ILE A 429 -25.62 -23.30 -14.43
CA ILE A 429 -26.25 -23.34 -13.12
C ILE A 429 -26.47 -24.79 -12.71
N ASP A 430 -25.85 -25.19 -11.60
CA ASP A 430 -26.25 -26.37 -10.88
C ASP A 430 -27.46 -26.03 -9.99
N PHE A 431 -28.65 -26.38 -10.47
CA PHE A 431 -29.91 -26.12 -9.76
C PHE A 431 -30.00 -26.84 -8.39
N GLN A 432 -29.17 -27.86 -8.14
CA GLN A 432 -29.08 -28.50 -6.82
C GLN A 432 -28.43 -27.56 -5.78
N LYS A 433 -27.53 -26.68 -6.22
CA LYS A 433 -26.78 -25.73 -5.38
C LYS A 433 -27.50 -24.40 -5.16
N LEU A 434 -28.76 -24.27 -5.59
CA LEU A 434 -29.58 -23.10 -5.29
C LEU A 434 -30.13 -23.14 -3.86
N SER A 435 -30.24 -21.98 -3.21
CA SER A 435 -31.04 -21.85 -2.00
C SER A 435 -32.53 -22.05 -2.29
N GLN A 436 -33.33 -22.25 -1.24
CA GLN A 436 -34.78 -22.40 -1.38
C GLN A 436 -35.43 -21.13 -1.96
N GLU A 437 -34.92 -19.95 -1.60
CA GLU A 437 -35.42 -18.67 -2.11
C GLU A 437 -35.09 -18.50 -3.59
N ALA A 438 -33.84 -18.77 -3.98
CA ALA A 438 -33.42 -18.70 -5.38
C ALA A 438 -34.14 -19.77 -6.23
N GLY A 439 -34.32 -20.99 -5.70
CA GLY A 439 -35.08 -22.05 -6.35
C GLY A 439 -36.54 -21.69 -6.57
N ALA A 440 -37.20 -21.09 -5.57
CA ALA A 440 -38.59 -20.63 -5.71
C ALA A 440 -38.72 -19.52 -6.77
N HIS A 441 -37.79 -18.57 -6.80
CA HIS A 441 -37.76 -17.55 -7.85
C HIS A 441 -37.52 -18.18 -9.24
N ALA A 442 -36.57 -19.11 -9.35
CA ALA A 442 -36.28 -19.81 -10.60
C ALA A 442 -37.46 -20.64 -11.12
N ALA A 443 -38.24 -21.26 -10.24
CA ALA A 443 -39.44 -22.01 -10.61
C ALA A 443 -40.53 -21.14 -11.25
N GLN A 444 -40.56 -19.84 -10.93
CA GLN A 444 -41.55 -18.88 -11.44
C GLN A 444 -41.01 -18.02 -12.59
N ASN A 445 -39.76 -18.22 -12.99
CA ASN A 445 -39.09 -17.35 -13.96
C ASN A 445 -39.38 -17.79 -15.40
N GLU A 446 -40.25 -17.03 -16.08
CA GLU A 446 -40.64 -17.27 -17.48
C GLU A 446 -39.50 -17.10 -18.50
N ARG A 447 -38.38 -16.45 -18.12
CA ARG A 447 -37.22 -16.28 -19.01
C ARG A 447 -36.37 -17.54 -19.14
N LEU A 448 -36.53 -18.50 -18.23
CA LEU A 448 -35.76 -19.74 -18.24
C LEU A 448 -36.36 -20.75 -19.23
N PRO A 449 -35.53 -21.53 -19.93
CA PRO A 449 -36.02 -22.66 -20.72
C PRO A 449 -36.80 -23.66 -19.85
N ILE A 450 -37.87 -24.24 -20.40
CA ILE A 450 -38.72 -25.21 -19.69
C ILE A 450 -37.91 -26.36 -19.07
N GLN A 451 -36.86 -26.83 -19.74
CA GLN A 451 -35.98 -27.88 -19.23
C GLN A 451 -35.29 -27.49 -17.90
N SER A 452 -34.88 -26.23 -17.77
CA SER A 452 -34.29 -25.69 -16.54
C SER A 452 -35.33 -25.58 -15.42
N ILE A 453 -36.54 -25.12 -15.74
CA ILE A 453 -37.65 -25.04 -14.77
C ILE A 453 -37.98 -26.44 -14.22
N VAL A 454 -38.04 -27.45 -15.08
CA VAL A 454 -38.27 -28.84 -14.66
C VAL A 454 -37.17 -29.34 -13.72
N GLN A 455 -35.89 -29.01 -13.98
CA GLN A 455 -34.78 -29.35 -13.09
C GLN A 455 -34.90 -28.66 -11.72
N VAL A 456 -35.24 -27.37 -11.70
CA VAL A 456 -35.49 -26.62 -10.45
C VAL A 456 -36.61 -27.27 -9.64
N LEU A 457 -37.76 -27.54 -10.26
CA LEU A 457 -38.91 -28.17 -9.59
C LEU A 457 -38.58 -29.57 -9.07
N TYR A 458 -37.77 -30.34 -9.80
CA TYR A 458 -37.30 -31.65 -9.36
C TYR A 458 -36.47 -31.57 -8.08
N PHE A 459 -35.51 -30.64 -8.00
CA PHE A 459 -34.68 -30.48 -6.81
C PHE A 459 -35.45 -29.89 -5.62
N GLU A 460 -36.40 -28.99 -5.85
CA GLU A 460 -37.31 -28.51 -4.80
C GLU A 460 -38.20 -29.65 -4.27
N GLN A 461 -38.75 -30.50 -5.14
CA GLN A 461 -39.50 -31.69 -4.72
C GLN A 461 -38.62 -32.66 -3.94
N LEU A 462 -37.36 -32.86 -4.35
CA LEU A 462 -36.39 -33.71 -3.66
C LEU A 462 -36.08 -33.19 -2.25
N ARG A 463 -35.89 -31.86 -2.09
CA ARG A 463 -35.69 -31.21 -0.78
C ARG A 463 -36.90 -31.35 0.12
N LEU A 464 -38.10 -31.09 -0.40
CA LEU A 464 -39.36 -31.26 0.34
C LEU A 464 -39.53 -32.71 0.81
N ARG A 465 -39.28 -33.69 -0.07
CA ARG A 465 -39.33 -35.11 0.28
C ARG A 465 -38.34 -35.45 1.40
N ASN A 466 -37.10 -34.97 1.30
CA ASN A 466 -36.07 -35.24 2.30
C ASN A 466 -36.41 -34.59 3.66
N ALA A 467 -36.93 -33.35 3.66
CA ALA A 467 -37.41 -32.67 4.87
C ALA A 467 -38.58 -33.41 5.53
N LEU A 468 -39.54 -33.90 4.73
CA LEU A 468 -40.66 -34.71 5.19
C LEU A 468 -40.22 -36.06 5.75
N CYS A 469 -39.29 -36.77 5.07
CA CYS A 469 -38.74 -38.04 5.55
C CYS A 469 -37.91 -37.90 6.84
N CYS A 470 -37.26 -36.76 7.08
CA CYS A 470 -36.52 -36.51 8.33
C CYS A 470 -37.41 -36.06 9.50
N SER A 471 -38.70 -35.78 9.25
CA SER A 471 -39.63 -35.30 10.28
C SER A 471 -40.37 -36.41 11.04
N TYR A 472 -40.21 -37.67 10.65
CA TYR A 472 -40.78 -38.83 11.34
C TYR A 472 -39.72 -39.55 12.17
N PRO A 473 -39.73 -39.45 13.51
CA PRO A 473 -39.02 -40.41 14.34
C PRO A 473 -39.83 -41.71 14.30
N ASP A 474 -39.25 -42.73 13.66
CA ASP A 474 -39.45 -44.15 13.96
C ASP A 474 -40.83 -44.52 14.50
N ASP A 475 -41.75 -44.87 13.59
CA ASP A 475 -42.74 -45.88 13.94
C ASP A 475 -42.64 -46.98 12.89
N ASP A 476 -42.31 -48.16 13.41
CA ASP A 476 -42.27 -49.43 12.72
C ASP A 476 -43.49 -49.53 11.79
N HIS A 477 -43.28 -49.72 10.48
CA HIS A 477 -44.08 -50.55 9.58
C HIS A 477 -43.56 -50.40 8.14
N LYS A 478 -43.05 -51.52 7.60
CA LYS A 478 -42.82 -51.67 6.15
C LYS A 478 -44.13 -51.44 5.39
N PRO A 479 -44.05 -50.87 4.17
CA PRO A 479 -44.26 -51.75 3.03
C PRO A 479 -43.20 -51.59 1.95
N ALA A 480 -42.90 -52.72 1.32
CA ALA A 480 -42.05 -52.83 0.15
C ALA A 480 -42.81 -52.35 -1.10
N VAL A 481 -42.23 -51.43 -1.87
CA VAL A 481 -42.30 -51.45 -3.34
C VAL A 481 -40.98 -50.87 -3.89
N HIS A 482 -40.35 -51.65 -4.77
CA HIS A 482 -39.22 -51.29 -5.62
C HIS A 482 -39.36 -49.89 -6.24
N HIS A 483 -38.31 -49.07 -6.14
CA HIS A 483 -37.62 -48.54 -7.33
C HIS A 483 -36.13 -48.33 -6.98
N GLN A 484 -35.30 -49.07 -7.71
CA GLN A 484 -33.86 -49.15 -7.52
C GLN A 484 -33.21 -47.78 -7.71
N SER A 485 -32.58 -47.34 -6.63
CA SER A 485 -31.60 -46.28 -6.56
C SER A 485 -30.47 -46.52 -7.56
N TRP A 486 -30.39 -45.70 -8.60
CA TRP A 486 -29.14 -45.47 -9.33
C TRP A 486 -28.20 -44.68 -8.42
N ARG A 487 -27.50 -45.40 -7.53
CA ARG A 487 -26.25 -44.90 -6.95
C ARG A 487 -25.16 -45.18 -7.97
N ILE A 488 -24.82 -44.17 -8.77
CA ILE A 488 -23.52 -44.16 -9.44
C ILE A 488 -22.51 -43.72 -8.38
N SER A 489 -21.65 -44.67 -8.06
CA SER A 489 -20.44 -44.49 -7.27
C SER A 489 -19.49 -43.58 -8.05
N SER A 490 -19.09 -42.45 -7.47
CA SER A 490 -17.83 -41.80 -7.78
C SER A 490 -17.17 -41.45 -6.45
N GLY A 491 -15.94 -41.96 -6.28
CA GLY A 491 -15.27 -42.05 -4.99
C GLY A 491 -14.82 -40.71 -4.44
N ALA A 492 -15.34 -40.36 -3.27
CA ALA A 492 -14.61 -39.69 -2.21
C ALA A 492 -15.37 -39.96 -0.91
N LEU A 493 -14.74 -40.69 0.01
CA LEU A 493 -15.29 -40.96 1.33
C LEU A 493 -15.38 -39.65 2.11
N SER A 494 -16.58 -39.07 2.18
CA SER A 494 -16.99 -38.32 3.36
C SER A 494 -18.10 -39.11 4.01
N ALA A 495 -17.81 -39.64 5.19
CA ALA A 495 -18.79 -40.29 6.03
C ALA A 495 -19.97 -39.32 6.23
N ALA A 496 -21.07 -39.59 5.54
CA ALA A 496 -22.33 -38.91 5.80
C ALA A 496 -22.81 -39.34 7.19
N MET A 497 -22.34 -38.64 8.22
CA MET A 497 -22.84 -38.77 9.59
C MET A 497 -24.33 -38.41 9.56
N SER A 498 -25.17 -39.32 10.04
CA SER A 498 -26.60 -39.08 10.16
C SER A 498 -26.85 -37.81 10.99
N PRO A 499 -27.90 -37.01 10.75
CA PRO A 499 -28.27 -35.88 11.60
C PRO A 499 -28.37 -36.26 13.10
N ARG A 500 -28.67 -37.53 13.39
CA ARG A 500 -28.68 -38.11 14.74
C ARG A 500 -27.27 -38.26 15.35
N ASP A 501 -26.29 -38.63 14.53
CA ASP A 501 -24.89 -38.75 14.93
C ASP A 501 -24.25 -37.37 15.12
N ASN A 502 -24.65 -36.39 14.32
CA ASN A 502 -24.19 -35.01 14.45
C ASN A 502 -24.69 -34.38 15.76
N TYR A 503 -25.96 -34.60 16.11
CA TYR A 503 -26.51 -34.15 17.39
C TYR A 503 -25.89 -34.91 18.59
N ALA A 504 -25.61 -36.21 18.45
CA ALA A 504 -24.92 -36.99 19.47
C ALA A 504 -23.44 -36.58 19.63
N SER A 505 -22.77 -36.19 18.54
CA SER A 505 -21.41 -35.63 18.55
C SER A 505 -21.39 -34.27 19.21
N LEU A 506 -22.26 -33.34 18.80
CA LEU A 506 -22.40 -32.02 19.43
C LEU A 506 -22.73 -32.13 20.91
N ARG A 507 -23.56 -33.11 21.31
CA ARG A 507 -23.89 -33.32 22.73
C ARG A 507 -22.72 -33.90 23.52
N ARG A 508 -21.84 -34.70 22.90
CA ARG A 508 -20.59 -35.17 23.50
C ARG A 508 -19.59 -34.02 23.65
N GLU A 509 -19.38 -33.25 22.59
CA GLU A 509 -18.51 -32.08 22.59
C GLU A 509 -18.99 -31.02 23.59
N ASN A 510 -20.30 -30.77 23.68
CA ASN A 510 -20.85 -29.83 24.67
C ASN A 510 -20.69 -30.35 26.12
N ARG A 511 -20.70 -31.68 26.34
CA ARG A 511 -20.39 -32.27 27.65
C ARG A 511 -18.90 -32.15 27.95
N GLU A 512 -18.04 -32.35 26.96
CA GLU A 512 -16.59 -32.22 27.09
C GLU A 512 -16.17 -30.77 27.36
N LEU A 513 -16.72 -29.81 26.62
CA LEU A 513 -16.54 -28.38 26.85
C LEU A 513 -17.04 -27.96 28.23
N LYS A 514 -18.15 -28.53 28.72
CA LYS A 514 -18.60 -28.29 30.10
C LYS A 514 -17.60 -28.84 31.13
N LEU A 515 -17.03 -30.02 30.89
CA LEU A 515 -15.99 -30.59 31.74
C LEU A 515 -14.73 -29.72 31.71
N GLU A 516 -14.29 -29.27 30.55
CA GLU A 516 -13.16 -28.34 30.43
C GLU A 516 -13.42 -27.02 31.14
N LEU A 517 -14.62 -26.45 31.01
CA LEU A 517 -15.00 -25.23 31.71
C LEU A 517 -15.00 -25.43 33.23
N THR A 518 -15.43 -26.59 33.73
CA THR A 518 -15.28 -26.92 35.16
C THR A 518 -13.82 -27.10 35.58
N ARG A 519 -12.97 -27.71 34.76
CA ARG A 519 -11.52 -27.81 35.03
C ARG A 519 -10.85 -26.44 35.02
N MET A 520 -11.19 -25.57 34.07
CA MET A 520 -10.70 -24.20 34.01
C MET A 520 -11.15 -23.40 35.24
N ARG A 521 -12.41 -23.54 35.66
CA ARG A 521 -12.89 -22.91 36.92
C ARG A 521 -12.16 -23.42 38.16
N MET A 522 -11.83 -24.71 38.24
CA MET A 522 -11.01 -25.23 39.34
C MET A 522 -9.60 -24.64 39.31
N ARG A 523 -8.93 -24.63 38.16
CA ARG A 523 -7.60 -24.01 38.01
C ARG A 523 -7.60 -22.53 38.35
N LEU A 524 -8.64 -21.80 37.95
CA LEU A 524 -8.78 -20.37 38.27
C LEU A 524 -8.97 -20.16 39.77
N ASN A 525 -9.76 -21.02 40.43
CA ASN A 525 -9.96 -20.97 41.88
C ASN A 525 -8.68 -21.37 42.66
N ASP A 526 -7.88 -22.30 42.14
CA ASP A 526 -6.57 -22.65 42.72
C ASP A 526 -5.56 -21.52 42.53
N LEU A 527 -5.51 -20.90 41.36
CA LEU A 527 -4.70 -19.69 41.12
C LEU A 527 -5.14 -18.51 41.99
N GLU A 528 -6.45 -18.35 42.24
CA GLU A 528 -6.97 -17.32 43.14
C GLU A 528 -6.57 -17.60 44.60
N LYS A 529 -6.60 -18.87 45.04
CA LYS A 529 -6.08 -19.27 46.36
C LYS A 529 -4.58 -19.07 46.48
N GLU A 530 -3.80 -19.39 45.45
CA GLU A 530 -2.36 -19.15 45.39
C GLU A 530 -2.06 -17.65 45.44
N HIS A 531 -2.82 -16.83 44.70
CA HIS A 531 -2.71 -15.38 44.75
C HIS A 531 -3.05 -14.82 46.15
N VAL A 532 -4.06 -15.37 46.83
CA VAL A 532 -4.38 -15.02 48.22
C VAL A 532 -3.31 -15.50 49.20
N CYS A 533 -2.72 -16.68 48.99
CA CYS A 533 -1.61 -17.20 49.80
C CYS A 533 -0.37 -16.33 49.64
N MET A 534 0.03 -16.04 48.40
CA MET A 534 1.15 -15.17 48.04
C MET A 534 0.95 -13.75 48.59
N LYS A 535 -0.27 -13.20 48.53
CA LYS A 535 -0.61 -11.91 49.15
C LYS A 535 -0.48 -11.96 50.68
N ARG A 536 -0.86 -13.06 51.32
CA ARG A 536 -0.71 -13.27 52.76
C ARG A 536 0.75 -13.48 53.17
N ASP A 537 1.54 -14.13 52.32
CA ASP A 537 2.98 -14.35 52.53
C ASP A 537 3.79 -13.06 52.30
N MET A 538 3.39 -12.20 51.36
CA MET A 538 3.92 -10.84 51.23
C MET A 538 3.59 -9.97 52.46
N VAL A 539 2.44 -10.17 53.09
CA VAL A 539 2.05 -9.45 54.31
C VAL A 539 2.75 -10.00 55.56
N LYS A 540 2.98 -11.32 55.64
CA LYS A 540 3.75 -11.97 56.72
C LYS A 540 5.26 -11.76 56.59
N SER A 541 5.78 -11.66 55.37
CA SER A 541 7.19 -11.34 55.05
C SER A 541 7.49 -9.83 55.15
N ARG A 542 6.85 -9.15 56.11
CA ARG A 542 7.21 -7.79 56.51
C ARG A 542 8.17 -7.81 57.70
N SER A 543 9.21 -8.66 57.62
CA SER A 543 10.41 -8.54 58.47
C SER A 543 11.47 -7.74 57.72
N ARG A 544 11.49 -6.45 58.04
CA ARG A 544 12.55 -5.44 57.84
C ARG A 544 13.88 -5.94 57.22
N ARG A 545 14.09 -5.75 55.90
CA ARG A 545 15.33 -5.12 55.37
C ARG A 545 15.47 -4.84 53.87
N PHE A 546 14.45 -4.94 53.00
CA PHE A 546 14.70 -4.84 51.55
C PHE A 546 13.79 -3.91 50.75
N MET A 547 13.38 -2.77 51.29
CA MET A 547 12.67 -1.75 50.50
C MET A 547 13.18 -0.34 50.81
N ARG A 548 14.40 -0.06 50.35
CA ARG A 548 14.95 1.30 50.25
C ARG A 548 15.47 1.57 48.84
N SER A 549 14.77 1.11 47.79
CA SER A 549 15.26 1.33 46.42
C SER A 549 14.22 1.33 45.31
N PHE A 550 12.92 1.53 45.55
CA PHE A 550 11.97 1.73 44.43
C PHE A 550 10.87 2.77 44.72
N SER A 551 11.20 3.80 45.50
CA SER A 551 10.40 5.02 45.55
C SER A 551 11.13 6.11 44.77
N LYS A 552 10.74 6.28 43.50
CA LYS A 552 10.58 7.55 42.76
C LYS A 552 10.44 7.30 41.25
N LYS A 553 9.26 6.82 40.83
CA LYS A 553 8.51 7.20 39.60
C LYS A 553 7.48 6.13 39.24
N ILE A 554 6.37 6.08 39.98
CA ILE A 554 5.04 5.77 39.43
C ILE A 554 4.06 6.67 40.18
N GLY A 555 3.82 7.83 39.60
CA GLY A 555 2.75 8.74 39.97
C GLY A 555 2.30 9.39 38.68
N LYS A 556 1.07 9.06 38.25
CA LYS A 556 0.45 9.27 36.93
C LYS A 556 0.82 8.13 35.98
N LEU A 557 -0.06 7.16 35.75
CA LEU A 557 -1.37 7.36 35.12
C LEU A 557 -2.48 6.53 35.78
N SER A 558 -3.69 7.08 35.80
CA SER A 558 -4.91 6.29 35.89
C SER A 558 -5.97 6.83 34.93
N LEU A 559 -6.53 5.87 34.19
CA LEU A 559 -7.95 5.71 33.85
C LEU A 559 -8.54 6.45 32.64
N PHE A 560 -9.05 5.61 31.73
CA PHE A 560 -10.07 5.89 30.73
C PHE A 560 -11.32 6.55 31.35
N GLY A 561 -11.92 7.46 30.59
CA GLY A 561 -13.27 7.96 30.78
C GLY A 561 -13.71 8.75 29.55
N HIS A 562 -14.30 8.08 28.56
CA HIS A 562 -15.05 8.75 27.49
C HIS A 562 -16.48 9.01 27.96
N SER A 563 -16.92 10.27 27.98
CA SER A 563 -17.76 10.87 26.92
C SER A 563 -18.82 11.90 27.39
N SER A 564 -18.85 12.99 26.60
CA SER A 564 -20.02 13.73 26.10
C SER A 564 -20.58 14.97 26.84
N SER A 565 -20.57 16.06 26.07
CA SER A 565 -21.59 17.11 25.85
C SER A 565 -22.29 17.82 27.02
N ARG A 566 -22.26 19.16 26.93
CA ARG A 566 -23.36 20.13 27.13
C ARG A 566 -24.48 19.73 28.10
N GLY A 567 -24.63 20.51 29.17
CA GLY A 567 -25.85 20.53 29.97
C GLY A 567 -25.91 21.68 30.96
N SER A 568 -26.60 22.74 30.57
CA SER A 568 -27.52 23.57 31.37
C SER A 568 -27.53 23.37 32.90
N SER A 569 -27.30 24.45 33.63
CA SER A 569 -27.56 24.58 35.07
C SER A 569 -28.90 25.30 35.34
N SER A 570 -29.72 24.72 36.21
CA SER A 570 -30.75 25.32 37.09
C SER A 570 -31.47 24.19 37.84
N PRO A 571 -32.06 24.38 39.05
CA PRO A 571 -32.67 25.63 39.53
C PRO A 571 -32.39 26.02 41.00
N SER A 572 -32.56 27.30 41.32
CA SER A 572 -33.19 27.70 42.59
C SER A 572 -34.19 28.82 42.31
N ARG A 573 -35.41 28.66 42.83
CA ARG A 573 -36.50 29.64 42.72
C ARG A 573 -36.28 30.74 43.75
N GLN A 574 -36.29 32.00 43.32
CA GLN A 574 -37.29 32.97 43.80
C GLN A 574 -37.29 34.26 42.96
N SER A 575 -38.49 34.75 42.80
CA SER A 575 -39.07 35.77 41.94
C SER A 575 -38.63 37.23 42.17
N TYR A 576 -38.85 38.00 41.09
CA TYR A 576 -39.23 39.43 40.99
C TYR A 576 -38.17 40.45 40.53
N ARG A 577 -38.31 40.77 39.23
CA ARG A 577 -38.53 42.09 38.60
C ARG A 577 -37.39 43.14 38.49
N THR A 578 -37.32 43.62 37.24
CA THR A 578 -37.04 44.97 36.70
C THR A 578 -35.60 45.44 36.47
N ASP A 579 -35.23 45.39 35.18
CA ASP A 579 -34.73 46.47 34.30
C ASP A 579 -33.63 47.44 34.78
N SER A 580 -32.50 47.46 34.06
CA SER A 580 -32.17 48.46 33.01
C SER A 580 -30.66 48.83 32.90
N LYS A 581 -30.21 49.02 31.64
CA LYS A 581 -29.14 49.91 31.12
C LYS A 581 -27.67 49.69 31.56
N VAL A 582 -26.72 49.41 30.66
CA VAL A 582 -26.08 50.25 29.60
C VAL A 582 -24.96 51.17 30.15
N ILE A 583 -23.79 51.13 29.46
CA ILE A 583 -22.65 52.09 29.37
C ILE A 583 -21.33 51.81 30.14
N GLU A 584 -20.28 51.83 29.31
CA GLU A 584 -18.87 52.23 29.47
C GLU A 584 -18.44 52.98 30.75
N ARG A 585 -17.20 52.74 31.22
CA ARG A 585 -16.06 53.69 31.15
C ARG A 585 -14.93 53.33 32.13
N THR A 586 -13.74 53.22 31.57
CA THR A 586 -12.53 54.02 31.90
C THR A 586 -11.86 53.89 33.29
N CYS A 587 -10.63 53.36 33.21
CA CYS A 587 -9.36 53.78 33.84
C CYS A 587 -9.14 53.89 35.36
N ALA A 588 -7.88 53.54 35.67
CA ALA A 588 -6.92 54.19 36.56
C ALA A 588 -6.69 53.59 37.96
N SER A 589 -5.54 52.91 38.02
CA SER A 589 -4.39 53.13 38.92
C SER A 589 -4.50 52.89 40.43
N THR A 590 -3.41 52.27 40.92
CA THR A 590 -2.75 52.39 42.25
C THR A 590 -3.58 51.93 43.44
N ASP A 591 -3.14 50.98 44.27
CA ASP A 591 -1.78 50.73 44.79
C ASP A 591 -1.28 49.28 44.62
#